data_AF-A0A382LNW9-F1
#
_entry.id   AF-A0A382LNW9-F1
#
_cell.length_a   1.000
_cell.length_b   1.000
_cell.length_c   1.000
_cell.angle_alpha   90.00
_cell.angle_beta   90.00
_cell.angle_gamma   90.00
#
_symmetry.space_group_name_H-M   'P 1'
#
loop_
_entity.id
_entity.type
_entity.pdbx_description
1 polymer ?
#
loop_
_entity_poly.entity_id
_entity_poly.type
_entity_poly.pdbx_seq_one_letter_code
_entity_poly.pdbx_strand_id
1 'polypeptide(L)'
;MTGKKFDPVITEWISFSQNPNHNLIEKCLKLAQILEYPELDISKYIEKINEIGNSLKLKISNIKNSTYLISVLNEHFFDSYGFNGNNEDYYDPGNNFLNVVLDKMTGIPITLSIIYSQVAKKIGLDLKIVGFPGHVVVKYEKEMILDPFFRGRLLTIEDLEEILYRNFGEDVEFIPEYLNEATTNQVLTRLLRNLKNA
;
A
#
# COMPACT_ATOMS: atom_id res chain seq x y z
N MET A 1 35.28 -20.58 -1.15
CA MET A 1 34.16 -19.77 -1.64
C MET A 1 34.37 -18.36 -1.13
N THR A 2 34.80 -17.46 -1.99
CA THR A 2 35.04 -16.05 -1.67
C THR A 2 33.70 -15.38 -1.36
N GLY A 3 33.48 -15.02 -0.10
CA GLY A 3 32.29 -14.25 0.29
C GLY A 3 32.28 -12.93 -0.47
N LYS A 4 31.31 -12.74 -1.35
CA LYS A 4 31.07 -11.42 -1.95
C LYS A 4 30.76 -10.48 -0.79
N LYS A 5 31.68 -9.57 -0.46
CA LYS A 5 31.36 -8.39 0.34
C LYS A 5 30.33 -7.63 -0.48
N PHE A 6 29.08 -7.66 -0.03
CA PHE A 6 28.05 -6.80 -0.59
C PHE A 6 28.40 -5.35 -0.29
N ASP A 7 27.95 -4.47 -1.16
CA ASP A 7 27.95 -3.02 -0.91
C ASP A 7 27.40 -2.76 0.52
N PRO A 8 28.00 -1.83 1.31
CA PRO A 8 27.50 -1.48 2.63
C PRO A 8 25.99 -1.21 2.67
N VAL A 9 25.47 -0.57 1.63
CA VAL A 9 24.04 -0.26 1.48
C VAL A 9 23.19 -1.54 1.33
N ILE A 10 23.66 -2.49 0.52
CA ILE A 10 22.97 -3.77 0.34
C ILE A 10 22.99 -4.57 1.66
N THR A 11 24.11 -4.52 2.38
CA THR A 11 24.25 -5.20 3.68
C THR A 11 23.28 -4.63 4.71
N GLU A 12 23.18 -3.31 4.77
CA GLU A 12 22.23 -2.60 5.63
C GLU A 12 20.77 -2.97 5.29
N TRP A 13 20.40 -2.93 4.01
CA TRP A 13 19.06 -3.33 3.57
C TRP A 13 18.73 -4.79 3.93
N ILE A 14 19.64 -5.72 3.69
CA ILE A 14 19.43 -7.14 4.02
C ILE A 14 19.18 -7.31 5.52
N SER A 15 20.01 -6.69 6.36
CA SER A 15 19.86 -6.76 7.82
C SER A 15 18.50 -6.21 8.27
N PHE A 16 18.09 -5.05 7.76
CA PHE A 16 16.84 -4.41 8.14
C PHE A 16 15.60 -5.16 7.63
N SER A 17 15.60 -5.55 6.35
CA SER A 17 14.45 -6.18 5.71
C SER A 17 14.15 -7.59 6.23
N GLN A 18 15.19 -8.33 6.66
CA GLN A 18 15.05 -9.67 7.23
C GLN A 18 14.67 -9.66 8.71
N ASN A 19 14.80 -8.53 9.42
CA ASN A 19 14.40 -8.43 10.81
C ASN A 19 12.86 -8.57 10.93
N PRO A 20 12.36 -9.58 11.68
CA PRO A 20 10.92 -9.79 11.84
C PRO A 20 10.25 -8.72 12.71
N ASN A 21 11.01 -7.93 13.47
CA ASN A 21 10.47 -6.87 14.30
C ASN A 21 10.04 -5.64 13.48
N HIS A 22 10.50 -5.52 12.23
CA HIS A 22 10.08 -4.43 11.35
C HIS A 22 8.88 -4.83 10.51
N ASN A 23 7.85 -4.01 10.57
CA ASN A 23 6.65 -4.16 9.75
C ASN A 23 6.87 -3.59 8.32
N LEU A 24 5.85 -3.73 7.47
CA LEU A 24 5.91 -3.29 6.08
C LEU A 24 6.15 -1.78 5.93
N ILE A 25 5.56 -0.93 6.78
CA ILE A 25 5.74 0.53 6.74
C ILE A 25 7.19 0.89 7.02
N GLU A 26 7.76 0.34 8.11
CA GLU A 26 9.16 0.56 8.48
C GLU A 26 10.09 0.15 7.34
N LYS A 27 9.83 -0.99 6.68
CA LYS A 27 10.62 -1.47 5.55
C LYS A 27 10.51 -0.57 4.33
N CYS A 28 9.32 -0.04 4.02
CA CYS A 28 9.13 0.89 2.91
C CYS A 28 9.83 2.23 3.16
N LEU A 29 9.75 2.77 4.39
CA LEU A 29 10.44 4.00 4.76
C LEU A 29 11.96 3.81 4.78
N LYS A 30 12.45 2.66 5.26
CA LYS A 30 13.89 2.35 5.19
C LYS A 30 14.37 2.22 3.74
N LEU A 31 13.55 1.65 2.86
CA LEU A 31 13.87 1.59 1.43
C LEU A 31 14.02 2.99 0.84
N ALA A 32 13.10 3.90 1.15
CA ALA A 32 13.20 5.30 0.72
C ALA A 32 14.47 5.98 1.27
N GLN A 33 14.78 5.75 2.55
CA GLN A 33 15.97 6.31 3.20
C GLN A 33 17.26 5.87 2.51
N ILE A 34 17.35 4.58 2.18
CA ILE A 34 18.53 3.99 1.54
C ILE A 34 18.71 4.48 0.09
N LEU A 35 17.61 4.57 -0.67
CA LEU A 35 17.70 4.79 -2.11
C LEU A 35 17.81 6.27 -2.50
N GLU A 36 17.11 7.16 -1.82
CA GLU A 36 16.93 8.55 -2.29
C GLU A 36 16.95 9.59 -1.16
N TYR A 37 16.52 9.23 0.06
CA TYR A 37 16.34 10.18 1.16
C TYR A 37 17.17 9.84 2.40
N PRO A 38 18.52 9.94 2.36
CA PRO A 38 19.39 9.49 3.46
C PRO A 38 19.06 10.15 4.82
N GLU A 39 18.61 11.40 4.80
CA GLU A 39 18.22 12.16 6.00
C GLU A 39 16.77 11.93 6.46
N LEU A 40 16.07 10.94 5.88
CA LEU A 40 14.68 10.63 6.22
C LEU A 40 14.55 10.21 7.68
N ASP A 41 13.74 10.95 8.45
CA ASP A 41 13.33 10.54 9.79
C ASP A 41 12.17 9.54 9.71
N ILE A 42 12.49 8.25 9.79
CA ILE A 42 11.51 7.15 9.72
C ILE A 42 10.46 7.28 10.83
N SER A 43 10.87 7.65 12.05
CA SER A 43 9.97 7.73 13.20
C SER A 43 8.90 8.80 13.00
N LYS A 44 9.27 9.96 12.43
CA LYS A 44 8.34 11.03 12.08
C LYS A 44 7.22 10.57 11.13
N TYR A 45 7.54 9.80 10.09
CA TYR A 45 6.52 9.32 9.15
C TYR A 45 5.64 8.21 9.72
N ILE A 46 6.19 7.37 10.62
CA ILE A 46 5.39 6.41 11.37
C ILE A 46 4.39 7.13 12.28
N GLU A 47 4.83 8.19 12.97
CA GLU A 47 3.96 9.02 13.81
C GLU A 47 2.85 9.67 12.97
N LYS A 48 3.17 10.24 11.81
CA LYS A 48 2.18 10.81 10.88
C LYS A 48 1.09 9.80 10.49
N ILE A 49 1.43 8.55 10.17
CA ILE A 49 0.44 7.50 9.88
C ILE A 49 -0.40 7.16 11.13
N ASN A 50 0.24 7.12 12.30
CA ASN A 50 -0.45 6.85 13.55
C ASN A 50 -1.44 7.97 13.90
N GLU A 51 -1.09 9.24 13.68
CA GLU A 51 -1.96 10.39 13.89
C GLU A 51 -3.20 10.32 13.00
N ILE A 52 -3.02 10.03 11.70
CA ILE A 52 -4.12 9.81 10.75
C ILE A 52 -5.08 8.76 11.32
N GLY A 53 -4.58 7.56 11.61
CA GLY A 53 -5.43 6.48 12.08
C GLY A 53 -6.01 6.67 13.50
N ASN A 54 -5.31 7.37 14.39
CA ASN A 54 -5.85 7.71 15.72
C ASN A 54 -6.99 8.73 15.60
N SER A 55 -6.87 9.71 14.69
CA SER A 55 -7.93 10.69 14.43
C SER A 55 -9.18 10.03 13.81
N LEU A 56 -9.00 8.98 12.99
CA LEU A 56 -10.10 8.15 12.51
C LEU A 56 -10.81 7.42 13.65
N LYS A 57 -10.07 6.82 14.58
CA LYS A 57 -10.63 6.08 15.71
C LYS A 57 -11.57 6.94 16.57
N LEU A 58 -11.31 8.25 16.67
CA LEU A 58 -12.16 9.20 17.39
C LEU A 58 -13.51 9.48 16.70
N LYS A 59 -13.62 9.23 15.38
CA LYS A 59 -14.86 9.46 14.60
C LYS A 59 -15.85 8.29 14.71
N ILE A 60 -15.44 7.15 15.25
CA ILE A 60 -16.21 5.90 15.20
C ILE A 60 -17.01 5.71 16.48
N SER A 61 -18.30 5.43 16.31
CA SER A 61 -19.18 4.96 17.39
C SER A 61 -18.94 3.47 17.68
N ASN A 62 -19.45 2.94 18.80
CA ASN A 62 -19.30 1.52 19.19
C ASN A 62 -20.00 0.49 18.25
N ILE A 63 -20.32 0.87 17.01
CA ILE A 63 -21.00 0.04 16.02
C ILE A 63 -19.99 -0.87 15.31
N LYS A 64 -20.26 -2.17 15.30
CA LYS A 64 -19.44 -3.21 14.62
C LYS A 64 -20.05 -3.60 13.27
N ASN A 65 -20.13 -2.66 12.33
CA ASN A 65 -20.57 -2.93 10.96
C ASN A 65 -19.42 -2.58 9.99
N SER A 66 -18.90 -3.58 9.27
CA SER A 66 -17.76 -3.41 8.35
C SER A 66 -18.05 -2.41 7.23
N THR A 67 -19.26 -2.41 6.66
CA THR A 67 -19.65 -1.46 5.61
C THR A 67 -19.64 -0.02 6.12
N TYR A 68 -20.15 0.20 7.35
CA TYR A 68 -20.07 1.50 7.99
C TYR A 68 -18.61 1.91 8.26
N LEU A 69 -17.79 1.01 8.81
CA LEU A 69 -16.38 1.27 9.08
C LEU A 69 -15.59 1.61 7.81
N ILE A 70 -15.85 0.90 6.70
CA ILE A 70 -15.26 1.18 5.39
C ILE A 70 -15.71 2.55 4.86
N SER A 71 -16.99 2.88 5.00
CA SER A 71 -17.51 4.20 4.60
C SER A 71 -16.81 5.34 5.36
N VAL A 72 -16.71 5.22 6.69
CA VAL A 72 -16.01 6.22 7.53
C VAL A 72 -14.51 6.26 7.23
N LEU A 73 -13.89 5.11 6.95
CA LEU A 73 -12.49 5.05 6.52
C LEU A 73 -12.28 5.76 5.18
N ASN A 74 -13.15 5.55 4.19
CA ASN A 74 -13.10 6.21 2.89
C ASN A 74 -13.23 7.73 3.04
N GLU A 75 -14.25 8.20 3.75
CA GLU A 75 -14.46 9.63 4.00
C GLU A 75 -13.25 10.25 4.72
N HIS A 76 -12.72 9.55 5.72
CA HIS A 76 -11.58 10.05 6.47
C HIS A 76 -10.31 10.12 5.62
N PHE A 77 -9.99 9.05 4.91
CA PHE A 77 -8.74 8.95 4.17
C PHE A 77 -8.76 9.81 2.91
N PHE A 78 -9.84 9.76 2.13
CA PHE A 78 -9.89 10.40 0.82
C PHE A 78 -10.51 11.81 0.85
N ASP A 79 -11.46 12.10 1.75
CA ASP A 79 -12.10 13.43 1.80
C ASP A 79 -11.46 14.32 2.88
N SER A 80 -11.20 13.79 4.09
CA SER A 80 -10.62 14.60 5.17
C SER A 80 -9.11 14.86 5.00
N TYR A 81 -8.34 13.82 4.65
CA TYR A 81 -6.88 13.95 4.43
C TYR A 81 -6.49 14.19 2.97
N GLY A 82 -7.42 14.01 2.03
CA GLY A 82 -7.20 14.33 0.62
C GLY A 82 -6.30 13.34 -0.11
N PHE A 83 -6.15 12.10 0.38
CA PHE A 83 -5.40 11.09 -0.37
C PHE A 83 -6.05 10.85 -1.74
N ASN A 84 -5.23 10.70 -2.79
CA ASN A 84 -5.73 10.45 -4.14
C ASN A 84 -4.75 9.66 -5.02
N GLY A 85 -5.29 8.96 -6.02
CA GLY A 85 -4.50 8.32 -7.06
C GLY A 85 -3.86 9.34 -8.02
N ASN A 86 -2.58 9.19 -8.32
CA ASN A 86 -1.86 10.04 -9.27
C ASN A 86 -2.14 9.60 -10.72
N ASN A 87 -3.24 10.05 -11.31
CA ASN A 87 -3.53 9.77 -12.73
C ASN A 87 -2.79 10.73 -13.69
N GLU A 88 -2.40 11.91 -13.21
CA GLU A 88 -1.75 12.95 -14.04
C GLU A 88 -0.28 12.63 -14.29
N ASP A 89 0.43 12.18 -13.26
CA ASP A 89 1.84 11.80 -13.32
C ASP A 89 2.07 10.45 -12.63
N TYR A 90 1.43 9.41 -13.19
CA TYR A 90 1.43 8.06 -12.62
C TYR A 90 2.85 7.49 -12.45
N TYR A 91 3.74 7.83 -13.38
CA TYR A 91 5.11 7.33 -13.41
C TYR A 91 6.12 8.21 -12.65
N ASP A 92 5.71 9.28 -11.94
CA ASP A 92 6.60 10.00 -11.01
C ASP A 92 7.27 8.98 -10.05
N PRO A 93 8.61 8.84 -10.04
CA PRO A 93 9.33 7.95 -9.13
C PRO A 93 8.95 8.19 -7.66
N GLY A 94 8.65 9.44 -7.30
CA GLY A 94 8.16 9.87 -6.00
C GLY A 94 6.93 9.10 -5.50
N ASN A 95 6.04 8.66 -6.40
CA ASN A 95 4.84 7.91 -6.05
C ASN A 95 5.15 6.55 -5.38
N ASN A 96 6.38 6.03 -5.53
CA ASN A 96 6.83 4.76 -4.95
C ASN A 96 7.40 4.90 -3.53
N PHE A 97 7.59 6.12 -3.03
CA PHE A 97 8.17 6.39 -1.72
C PHE A 97 7.11 6.88 -0.73
N LEU A 98 6.89 6.14 0.37
CA LEU A 98 5.82 6.46 1.31
C LEU A 98 5.96 7.85 1.95
N ASN A 99 7.18 8.33 2.19
CA ASN A 99 7.40 9.67 2.71
C ASN A 99 6.87 10.75 1.76
N VAL A 100 7.15 10.61 0.46
CA VAL A 100 6.66 11.52 -0.58
C VAL A 100 5.14 11.44 -0.71
N VAL A 101 4.58 10.22 -0.73
CA VAL A 101 3.13 10.00 -0.81
C VAL A 101 2.39 10.59 0.39
N LEU A 102 2.96 10.47 1.60
CA LEU A 102 2.39 11.08 2.81
C LEU A 102 2.47 12.61 2.80
N ASP A 103 3.47 13.19 2.13
CA ASP A 103 3.62 14.65 2.05
C ASP A 103 2.76 15.26 0.94
N LYS A 104 2.66 14.59 -0.21
CA LYS A 104 1.83 15.02 -1.35
C LYS A 104 0.37 14.56 -1.25
N MET A 105 0.05 13.63 -0.34
CA MET A 105 -1.23 12.90 -0.28
C MET A 105 -1.62 12.26 -1.63
N THR A 106 -0.64 11.94 -2.46
CA THR A 106 -0.86 11.47 -3.83
C THR A 106 0.06 10.30 -4.11
N GLY A 107 -0.48 9.21 -4.66
CA GLY A 107 0.29 7.99 -4.86
C GLY A 107 -0.30 7.03 -5.89
N ILE A 108 0.28 5.84 -5.94
CA ILE A 108 -0.07 4.76 -6.89
C ILE A 108 -0.76 3.61 -6.13
N PRO A 109 -1.34 2.61 -6.81
CA PRO A 109 -2.18 1.60 -6.16
C PRO A 109 -1.48 0.89 -4.99
N ILE A 110 -0.19 0.61 -5.11
CA ILE A 110 0.59 -0.06 -4.07
C ILE A 110 0.83 0.82 -2.84
N THR A 111 1.21 2.08 -3.01
CA THR A 111 1.53 2.96 -1.87
C THR A 111 0.27 3.40 -1.13
N LEU A 112 -0.81 3.69 -1.86
CA LEU A 112 -2.11 3.94 -1.26
C LEU A 112 -2.64 2.72 -0.50
N SER A 113 -2.55 1.51 -1.05
CA SER A 113 -2.97 0.28 -0.35
C SER A 113 -2.20 0.02 0.94
N ILE A 114 -0.89 0.33 0.96
CA ILE A 114 -0.06 0.20 2.15
C ILE A 114 -0.52 1.15 3.26
N ILE A 115 -0.69 2.44 2.95
CA ILE A 115 -1.08 3.44 3.97
C ILE A 115 -2.53 3.20 4.41
N TYR A 116 -3.43 2.98 3.45
CA TYR A 116 -4.85 2.74 3.67
C TYR A 116 -5.09 1.54 4.59
N SER A 117 -4.44 0.39 4.32
CA SER A 117 -4.54 -0.80 5.18
C SER A 117 -3.98 -0.56 6.58
N GLN A 118 -2.93 0.24 6.73
CA GLN A 118 -2.36 0.56 8.04
C GLN A 118 -3.29 1.47 8.87
N VAL A 119 -3.93 2.45 8.24
CA VAL A 119 -4.92 3.32 8.89
C VAL A 119 -6.16 2.51 9.32
N ALA A 120 -6.64 1.61 8.46
CA ALA A 120 -7.81 0.75 8.72
C ALA A 120 -7.66 -0.12 9.97
N LYS A 121 -6.44 -0.58 10.30
CA LYS A 121 -6.18 -1.38 11.52
C LYS A 121 -6.58 -0.67 12.81
N LYS A 122 -6.54 0.67 12.85
CA LYS A 122 -6.90 1.45 14.06
C LYS A 122 -8.36 1.30 14.45
N ILE A 123 -9.18 0.82 13.52
CA ILE A 123 -10.62 0.67 13.68
C ILE A 123 -11.06 -0.79 13.59
N GLY A 124 -10.10 -1.72 13.65
CA GLY A 124 -10.36 -3.15 13.63
C GLY A 124 -10.59 -3.75 12.23
N LEU A 125 -10.40 -2.97 11.15
CA LEU A 125 -10.44 -3.50 9.80
C LEU A 125 -9.06 -4.05 9.40
N ASP A 126 -8.95 -5.37 9.34
CA ASP A 126 -7.74 -6.07 8.88
C ASP A 126 -7.74 -6.22 7.35
N LEU A 127 -7.46 -5.10 6.66
CA LEU A 127 -7.38 -5.07 5.21
C LEU A 127 -6.08 -5.72 4.71
N LYS A 128 -6.20 -6.77 3.91
CA LYS A 128 -5.08 -7.51 3.32
C LYS A 128 -4.70 -6.91 1.97
N ILE A 129 -3.43 -6.57 1.78
CA ILE A 129 -2.93 -6.08 0.49
C ILE A 129 -2.90 -7.25 -0.51
N VAL A 130 -3.40 -7.03 -1.71
CA VAL A 130 -3.48 -8.03 -2.79
C VAL A 130 -2.74 -7.51 -4.01
N GLY A 131 -1.74 -8.27 -4.44
CA GLY A 131 -0.94 -7.96 -5.63
C GLY A 131 -1.60 -8.43 -6.92
N PHE A 132 -2.80 -7.92 -7.23
CA PHE A 132 -3.58 -8.32 -8.40
C PHE A 132 -2.79 -8.10 -9.72
N PRO A 133 -2.94 -8.92 -10.77
CA PRO A 133 -2.29 -8.66 -12.04
C PRO A 133 -2.69 -7.29 -12.59
N GLY A 134 -1.71 -6.48 -12.98
CA GLY A 134 -1.96 -5.11 -13.49
C GLY A 134 -2.29 -4.06 -12.41
N HIS A 135 -2.64 -4.44 -11.17
CA HIS A 135 -3.10 -3.49 -10.15
C HIS A 135 -2.70 -3.87 -8.71
N VAL A 136 -3.01 -3.04 -7.71
CA VAL A 136 -2.93 -3.44 -6.29
C VAL A 136 -4.20 -2.97 -5.59
N VAL A 137 -4.85 -3.90 -4.92
CA VAL A 137 -6.12 -3.69 -4.21
C VAL A 137 -5.97 -4.15 -2.75
N VAL A 138 -7.00 -3.92 -1.93
CA VAL A 138 -7.06 -4.49 -0.59
C VAL A 138 -8.31 -5.33 -0.42
N LYS A 139 -8.21 -6.40 0.38
CA LYS A 139 -9.29 -7.33 0.66
C LYS A 139 -9.63 -7.34 2.14
N TYR A 140 -10.90 -7.20 2.47
CA TYR A 140 -11.43 -7.44 3.79
C TYR A 140 -12.19 -8.77 3.79
N GLU A 141 -11.79 -9.67 4.69
CA GLU A 141 -12.32 -11.04 4.77
C GLU A 141 -12.26 -11.77 3.40
N LYS A 142 -13.34 -12.44 2.98
CA LYS A 142 -13.39 -13.17 1.70
C LYS A 142 -14.15 -12.45 0.59
N GLU A 143 -14.90 -11.41 0.92
CA GLU A 143 -15.96 -10.91 0.04
C GLU A 143 -15.74 -9.46 -0.42
N MET A 144 -15.07 -8.63 0.38
CA MET A 144 -14.98 -7.20 0.10
C MET A 144 -13.61 -6.84 -0.46
N ILE A 145 -13.58 -6.44 -1.73
CA ILE A 145 -12.36 -6.01 -2.41
C ILE A 145 -12.50 -4.52 -2.67
N LEU A 146 -11.56 -3.74 -2.14
CA LEU A 146 -11.57 -2.29 -2.23
C LEU A 146 -10.38 -1.83 -3.05
N ASP A 147 -10.56 -0.76 -3.80
CA ASP A 147 -9.53 -0.12 -4.58
C ASP A 147 -9.11 1.22 -3.98
N PRO A 148 -8.00 1.29 -3.20
CA PRO A 148 -7.55 2.53 -2.61
C PRO A 148 -7.08 3.57 -3.65
N PHE A 149 -6.72 3.15 -4.86
CA PHE A 149 -6.36 4.10 -5.93
C PHE A 149 -7.59 4.85 -6.43
N PHE A 150 -8.72 4.14 -6.55
CA PHE A 150 -10.02 4.74 -6.87
C PHE A 150 -10.87 4.97 -5.60
N ARG A 151 -10.27 5.64 -4.60
CA ARG A 151 -10.97 6.17 -3.42
C ARG A 151 -11.71 5.12 -2.58
N GLY A 152 -11.21 3.90 -2.54
CA GLY A 152 -11.79 2.79 -1.76
C GLY A 152 -13.06 2.23 -2.39
N ARG A 153 -13.24 2.36 -3.71
CA ARG A 153 -14.36 1.76 -4.46
C ARG A 153 -14.41 0.25 -4.21
N LEU A 154 -15.60 -0.27 -3.90
CA LEU A 154 -15.84 -1.72 -3.84
C LEU A 154 -15.84 -2.28 -5.26
N LEU A 155 -15.06 -3.33 -5.49
CA LEU A 155 -14.92 -3.99 -6.80
C LEU A 155 -15.80 -5.24 -6.86
N THR A 156 -16.53 -5.39 -7.97
CA THR A 156 -17.20 -6.64 -8.32
C THR A 156 -16.24 -7.59 -9.06
N ILE A 157 -16.71 -8.80 -9.39
CA ILE A 157 -15.93 -9.72 -10.23
C ILE A 157 -15.73 -9.15 -11.63
N GLU A 158 -16.77 -8.53 -12.20
CA GLU A 158 -16.72 -7.89 -13.51
C GLU A 158 -15.69 -6.74 -13.54
N ASP A 159 -15.59 -5.96 -12.47
CA ASP A 159 -14.54 -4.94 -12.34
C ASP A 159 -13.12 -5.54 -12.36
N LEU A 160 -12.92 -6.69 -11.70
CA LEU A 160 -11.62 -7.38 -11.65
C LEU A 160 -11.26 -7.98 -13.02
N GLU A 161 -12.24 -8.58 -13.70
CA GLU A 161 -12.09 -9.07 -15.07
C GLU A 161 -11.73 -7.92 -16.02
N GLU A 162 -12.39 -6.77 -15.89
CA GLU A 162 -12.07 -5.59 -16.68
C GLU A 162 -10.63 -5.10 -16.45
N ILE A 163 -10.14 -5.10 -15.20
CA ILE A 163 -8.74 -4.79 -14.90
C ILE A 163 -7.81 -5.76 -15.63
N LEU A 164 -8.11 -7.06 -15.64
CA LEU A 164 -7.31 -8.06 -16.35
C LEU A 164 -7.34 -7.81 -17.86
N TYR A 165 -8.52 -7.63 -18.45
CA TYR A 165 -8.69 -7.42 -19.88
C TYR A 165 -7.91 -6.20 -20.38
N ARG A 166 -7.98 -5.08 -19.65
CA ARG A 166 -7.25 -3.84 -19.99
C ARG A 166 -5.73 -4.02 -19.97
N ASN A 167 -5.20 -4.92 -19.13
CA ASN A 167 -3.75 -5.10 -18.96
C ASN A 167 -3.18 -6.26 -19.79
N PHE A 168 -3.98 -7.29 -20.10
CA PHE A 168 -3.49 -8.55 -20.68
C PHE A 168 -4.29 -9.07 -21.88
N GLY A 169 -5.41 -8.43 -22.26
CA GLY A 169 -6.27 -8.86 -23.37
C GLY A 169 -7.41 -9.80 -22.95
N GLU A 170 -8.29 -10.19 -23.88
CA GLU A 170 -9.52 -10.96 -23.61
C GLU A 170 -9.28 -12.43 -23.22
N ASP A 171 -8.11 -12.99 -23.57
CA ASP A 171 -7.78 -14.40 -23.33
C ASP A 171 -7.36 -14.69 -21.88
N VAL A 172 -7.20 -13.66 -21.04
CA VAL A 172 -6.81 -13.84 -19.64
C VAL A 172 -8.03 -14.23 -18.80
N GLU A 173 -7.90 -15.32 -18.05
CA GLU A 173 -8.96 -15.77 -17.14
C GLU A 173 -8.68 -15.27 -15.71
N PHE A 174 -9.76 -14.86 -15.03
CA PHE A 174 -9.70 -14.62 -13.60
C PHE A 174 -9.57 -15.94 -12.85
N ILE A 175 -8.55 -16.05 -11.99
CA ILE A 175 -8.40 -17.16 -11.05
C ILE A 175 -8.42 -16.63 -9.60
N PRO A 176 -9.03 -17.36 -8.65
CA PRO A 176 -9.13 -16.92 -7.25
C PRO A 176 -7.79 -16.59 -6.59
N GLU A 177 -6.70 -17.24 -7.02
CA GLU A 177 -5.35 -17.05 -6.50
C GLU A 177 -4.81 -15.64 -6.74
N TYR A 178 -5.33 -14.91 -7.72
CA TYR A 178 -5.00 -13.50 -7.93
C TYR A 178 -5.44 -12.61 -6.76
N LEU A 179 -6.35 -13.09 -5.92
CA LEU A 179 -6.81 -12.41 -4.71
C LEU A 179 -6.10 -12.87 -3.43
N ASN A 180 -5.03 -13.66 -3.55
CA ASN A 180 -4.21 -14.04 -2.40
C ASN A 180 -3.52 -12.81 -1.78
N GLU A 181 -3.42 -12.82 -0.45
CA GLU A 181 -2.69 -11.78 0.28
C GLU A 181 -1.24 -11.74 -0.19
N ALA A 182 -0.77 -10.55 -0.52
CA ALA A 182 0.62 -10.31 -0.88
C ALA A 182 1.48 -10.35 0.39
N THR A 183 2.52 -11.17 0.36
CA THR A 183 3.56 -11.15 1.39
C THR A 183 4.31 -9.81 1.38
N THR A 184 4.91 -9.45 2.52
CA THR A 184 5.78 -8.26 2.62
C THR A 184 6.85 -8.23 1.53
N ASN A 185 7.47 -9.38 1.22
CA ASN A 185 8.50 -9.46 0.18
C ASN A 185 7.93 -9.23 -1.24
N GLN A 186 6.72 -9.71 -1.53
CA GLN A 186 6.07 -9.46 -2.81
C GLN A 186 5.73 -7.97 -2.97
N VAL A 187 5.24 -7.31 -1.91
CA VAL A 187 4.96 -5.87 -1.93
C VAL A 187 6.25 -5.07 -2.18
N LEU A 188 7.32 -5.34 -1.41
CA LEU A 188 8.61 -4.65 -1.57
C LEU A 188 9.21 -4.88 -2.96
N THR A 189 9.13 -6.11 -3.48
CA THR A 189 9.60 -6.43 -4.84
C THR A 189 8.82 -5.66 -5.90
N ARG A 190 7.49 -5.52 -5.73
CA ARG A 190 6.66 -4.77 -6.66
C ARG A 190 6.96 -3.26 -6.61
N LEU A 191 7.17 -2.67 -5.44
CA LEU A 191 7.63 -1.28 -5.31
C LEU A 191 8.93 -1.04 -6.07
N LEU A 192 9.92 -1.92 -5.89
CA LEU A 192 11.19 -1.82 -6.61
C LEU A 192 11.05 -1.98 -8.13
N ARG A 193 10.16 -2.87 -8.59
CA ARG A 193 9.87 -3.02 -10.03
C ARG A 193 9.19 -1.80 -10.60
N ASN A 194 8.24 -1.21 -9.88
CA ASN A 194 7.60 0.03 -10.29
C ASN A 194 8.62 1.17 -10.39
N LEU A 195 9.47 1.34 -9.37
CA LEU A 195 10.52 2.35 -9.36
C LEU A 195 11.53 2.18 -10.50
N LYS A 196 11.89 0.94 -10.87
CA LYS A 196 12.77 0.65 -12.01
C LYS A 196 12.17 1.12 -13.35
N ASN A 197 10.85 1.14 -13.45
CA ASN A 197 10.11 1.47 -14.68
C ASN A 197 9.51 2.89 -14.66
N ALA A 198 9.79 3.64 -13.59
CA ALA A 198 9.39 5.04 -13.42
C ALA A 198 10.41 5.97 -14.11
#